data_AF-A0A7S3SXI1-F1
#
_entry.id   AF-A0A7S3SXI1-F1
#
_cell.length_a   1.000
_cell.length_b   1.000
_cell.length_c   1.000
_cell.angle_alpha   90.00
_cell.angle_beta   90.00
_cell.angle_gamma   90.00
#
_symmetry.space_group_name_H-M   'P 1'
#
loop_
_entity.id
_entity.type
_entity.pdbx_description
1 polymer ?
#
loop_
_entity_poly.entity_id
_entity_poly.type
_entity_poly.pdbx_seq_one_letter_code
_entity_poly.pdbx_strand_id
1 'polypeptide(L)'
;MVAAASPELSLLPPLPLAAPGGVYSGVQPDEILSSALGVRAGALAALLERDPAAASPADGPADTTRVASLLLKLVRTAAPPLALPALRGLRALARASPGPWACDAVCAAQLLLHSTARDEVAVHAVLALRGLCSSCAAAAARLVRGGVLLSLLALFGAASAPLEAREAAASSLGALLRGGGGG
;
A
#
# COMPACT_ATOMS: atom_id res chain seq x y z
N MET A 1 2.19 -31.45 -11.33
CA MET A 1 2.18 -31.16 -9.89
C MET A 1 1.32 -29.92 -9.69
N VAL A 2 0.11 -30.08 -9.14
CA VAL A 2 -0.81 -28.97 -8.89
C VAL A 2 -0.30 -28.25 -7.64
N ALA A 3 0.11 -26.99 -7.80
CA ALA A 3 0.48 -26.15 -6.66
C ALA A 3 -0.77 -25.95 -5.80
N ALA A 4 -0.70 -26.42 -4.55
CA ALA A 4 -1.68 -26.07 -3.54
C ALA A 4 -1.60 -24.56 -3.35
N ALA A 5 -2.70 -23.85 -3.60
CA ALA A 5 -2.86 -22.47 -3.16
C ALA A 5 -2.43 -22.41 -1.69
N SER A 6 -1.51 -21.50 -1.35
CA SER A 6 -0.93 -21.41 -0.01
C SER A 6 -2.03 -21.60 1.05
N PRO A 7 -1.96 -22.62 1.93
CA PRO A 7 -3.02 -22.91 2.89
C PRO A 7 -3.34 -21.73 3.81
N GLU A 8 -2.43 -20.75 3.89
CA GLU A 8 -2.61 -19.49 4.60
C GLU A 8 -3.59 -18.51 3.93
N LEU A 9 -3.74 -18.55 2.60
CA LEU A 9 -4.77 -17.78 1.89
C LEU A 9 -6.17 -18.36 2.08
N SER A 10 -6.27 -19.69 2.31
CA SER A 10 -7.54 -20.33 2.73
C SER A 10 -7.91 -20.02 4.19
N LEU A 11 -6.97 -19.51 4.99
CA LEU A 11 -7.17 -19.09 6.38
C LEU A 11 -7.63 -17.63 6.50
N LEU A 12 -7.72 -16.89 5.40
CA LEU A 12 -8.36 -15.58 5.44
C LEU A 12 -9.81 -15.75 5.93
N PRO A 13 -10.26 -14.88 6.86
CA PRO A 13 -11.58 -15.03 7.45
C PRO A 13 -12.64 -15.14 6.34
N PRO A 14 -13.52 -16.16 6.40
CA PRO A 14 -14.58 -16.29 5.42
C PRO A 14 -15.35 -14.98 5.40
N LEU A 15 -15.70 -14.50 4.21
CA LEU A 15 -16.59 -13.35 4.11
C LEU A 15 -17.78 -13.63 5.02
N PRO A 16 -18.26 -12.66 5.80
CA PRO A 16 -19.66 -12.65 6.10
C PRO A 16 -20.35 -12.56 4.74
N LEU A 17 -20.63 -13.71 4.13
CA LEU A 17 -21.60 -13.83 3.06
C LEU A 17 -22.84 -13.22 3.69
N ALA A 18 -23.18 -12.01 3.23
CA ALA A 18 -24.38 -11.34 3.64
C ALA A 18 -25.50 -12.38 3.48
N ALA A 19 -25.98 -12.91 4.60
CA ALA A 19 -27.08 -13.85 4.58
C ALA A 19 -28.23 -13.08 3.95
N PRO A 20 -28.74 -13.49 2.77
CA PRO A 20 -29.87 -12.82 2.15
C PRO A 20 -31.10 -13.13 3.01
N GLY A 21 -31.34 -12.35 4.06
CA GLY A 21 -32.50 -12.54 4.93
C GLY A 21 -32.45 -11.97 6.35
N GLY A 22 -31.33 -11.44 6.84
CA GLY A 22 -31.21 -11.06 8.26
C GLY A 22 -30.98 -9.58 8.52
N VAL A 23 -32.03 -8.84 8.85
CA VAL A 23 -32.10 -7.72 9.83
C VAL A 23 -30.84 -6.83 9.97
N TYR A 24 -30.47 -6.07 8.94
CA TYR A 24 -29.65 -4.86 9.07
C TYR A 24 -30.46 -3.66 8.58
N SER A 25 -31.47 -3.24 9.35
CA SER A 25 -32.42 -2.18 8.97
C SER A 25 -31.85 -0.75 9.00
N GLY A 26 -30.52 -0.57 8.89
CA GLY A 26 -29.92 0.76 8.92
C GLY A 26 -28.45 0.86 8.47
N VAL A 27 -27.79 -0.25 8.13
CA VAL A 27 -26.39 -0.22 7.65
C VAL A 27 -26.43 -0.32 6.14
N GLN A 28 -25.86 0.66 5.42
CA GLN A 28 -25.85 0.61 3.97
C GLN A 28 -24.99 -0.58 3.51
N PRO A 29 -25.43 -1.35 2.50
CA PRO A 29 -24.68 -2.51 1.99
C PRO A 29 -23.22 -2.16 1.65
N ASP A 30 -23.00 -0.92 1.20
CA ASP A 30 -21.68 -0.39 0.88
C ASP A 30 -20.75 -0.29 2.10
N GLU A 31 -21.28 -0.02 3.29
CA GLU A 31 -20.50 0.00 4.54
C GLU A 31 -20.11 -1.41 4.99
N ILE A 32 -21.00 -2.39 4.81
CA ILE A 32 -20.73 -3.80 5.13
C ILE A 32 -19.66 -4.36 4.19
N LEU A 33 -19.82 -4.11 2.88
CA LEU A 33 -18.85 -4.54 1.87
C LEU A 33 -17.50 -3.84 2.06
N SER A 34 -17.50 -2.53 2.37
CA SER A 34 -16.28 -1.78 2.67
C SER A 34 -15.60 -2.30 3.93
N SER A 35 -16.35 -2.62 4.98
CA SER A 35 -15.84 -3.22 6.22
C SER A 35 -15.23 -4.60 5.96
N ALA A 36 -15.93 -5.47 5.23
CA ALA A 36 -15.43 -6.81 4.91
C ALA A 36 -14.20 -6.78 3.98
N LEU A 37 -14.18 -5.90 2.98
CA LEU A 37 -13.01 -5.65 2.13
C LEU A 37 -11.85 -5.09 2.95
N GLY A 38 -12.15 -4.20 3.88
CA GLY A 38 -11.19 -3.64 4.82
C GLY A 38 -10.53 -4.68 5.72
N VAL A 39 -11.33 -5.57 6.32
CA VAL A 39 -10.85 -6.68 7.14
C VAL A 39 -9.99 -7.64 6.31
N ARG A 40 -10.37 -7.93 5.06
CA ARG A 40 -9.57 -8.77 4.17
C ARG A 40 -8.26 -8.11 3.76
N ALA A 41 -8.30 -6.84 3.40
CA ALA A 41 -7.11 -6.07 3.08
C ALA A 41 -6.17 -5.95 4.29
N GLY A 42 -6.76 -5.77 5.48
CA GLY A 42 -6.03 -5.76 6.74
C GLY A 42 -5.42 -7.11 7.09
N ALA A 43 -6.15 -8.20 6.92
CA ALA A 43 -5.66 -9.56 7.13
C ALA A 43 -4.56 -9.92 6.13
N LEU A 44 -4.73 -9.56 4.85
CA LEU A 44 -3.72 -9.74 3.82
C LEU A 44 -2.47 -8.91 4.11
N ALA A 45 -2.62 -7.63 4.47
CA ALA A 45 -1.51 -6.78 4.83
C ALA A 45 -0.76 -7.32 6.06
N ALA A 46 -1.48 -7.74 7.10
CA ALA A 46 -0.90 -8.34 8.29
C ALA A 46 -0.17 -9.66 7.98
N LEU A 47 -0.70 -10.47 7.07
CA LEU A 47 -0.04 -11.68 6.59
C LEU A 47 1.26 -11.34 5.86
N LEU A 48 1.21 -10.41 4.90
CA LEU A 48 2.37 -9.95 4.13
C LEU A 48 3.44 -9.26 5.00
N GLU A 49 3.03 -8.58 6.07
CA GLU A 49 3.96 -7.99 7.03
C GLU A 49 4.68 -9.04 7.88
N ARG A 50 3.99 -10.12 8.25
CA ARG A 50 4.55 -11.24 9.02
C ARG A 50 5.42 -12.15 8.15
N ASP A 51 4.96 -12.43 6.94
CA ASP A 51 5.65 -13.27 5.98
C ASP A 51 5.64 -12.60 4.59
N PRO A 52 6.71 -11.87 4.21
CA PRO A 52 6.86 -11.33 2.86
C PRO A 52 6.91 -12.41 1.79
N ALA A 53 7.28 -13.66 2.14
CA ALA A 53 7.24 -14.79 1.24
C ALA A 53 5.81 -15.33 1.05
N ALA A 54 4.81 -14.89 1.81
CA ALA A 54 3.40 -15.12 1.48
C ALA A 54 2.96 -14.36 0.22
N ALA A 55 3.73 -13.34 -0.21
CA ALA A 55 3.63 -12.74 -1.55
C ALA A 55 4.53 -13.44 -2.59
N SER A 56 5.11 -14.60 -2.26
CA SER A 56 6.10 -15.27 -3.09
C SER A 56 5.57 -15.47 -4.51
N PRO A 57 6.39 -15.18 -5.54
CA PRO A 57 6.03 -15.35 -6.94
C PRO A 57 5.82 -16.82 -7.37
N ALA A 58 5.77 -17.76 -6.43
CA ALA A 58 5.41 -19.16 -6.69
C ALA A 58 4.01 -19.30 -7.32
N ASP A 59 3.11 -18.33 -7.10
CA ASP A 59 1.79 -18.21 -7.74
C ASP A 59 1.83 -17.44 -9.09
N GLY A 60 2.99 -16.87 -9.45
CA GLY A 60 3.25 -16.18 -10.72
C GLY A 60 3.05 -14.66 -10.70
N PRO A 61 3.60 -13.93 -11.69
CA PRO A 61 3.54 -12.46 -11.77
C PRO A 61 2.12 -11.89 -12.00
N ALA A 62 1.19 -12.72 -12.49
CA ALA A 62 -0.20 -12.33 -12.66
C ALA A 62 -0.91 -12.14 -11.31
N ASP A 63 -0.61 -12.97 -10.31
CA ASP A 63 -1.27 -12.91 -9.01
C ASP A 63 -0.73 -11.77 -8.13
N THR A 64 0.57 -11.49 -8.19
CA THR A 64 1.14 -10.29 -7.54
C THR A 64 0.57 -9.00 -8.11
N THR A 65 0.33 -8.94 -9.42
CA THR A 65 -0.29 -7.78 -10.08
C THR A 65 -1.77 -7.61 -9.70
N ARG A 66 -2.52 -8.71 -9.53
CA ARG A 66 -3.91 -8.67 -9.05
C ARG A 66 -3.99 -8.18 -7.61
N VAL A 67 -3.13 -8.70 -6.73
CA VAL A 67 -3.03 -8.27 -5.33
C VAL A 67 -2.67 -6.80 -5.25
N ALA A 68 -1.65 -6.36 -5.99
CA ALA A 68 -1.29 -4.95 -6.09
C ALA A 68 -2.48 -4.09 -6.55
N SER A 69 -3.19 -4.51 -7.60
CA SER A 69 -4.34 -3.79 -8.16
C SER A 69 -5.48 -3.65 -7.15
N LEU A 70 -5.76 -4.69 -6.35
CA LEU A 70 -6.74 -4.66 -5.27
C LEU A 70 -6.34 -3.68 -4.16
N LEU A 71 -5.09 -3.74 -3.70
CA LEU A 71 -4.59 -2.83 -2.67
C LEU A 71 -4.57 -1.37 -3.16
N LEU A 72 -4.21 -1.14 -4.43
CA LEU A 72 -4.27 0.18 -5.06
C LEU A 72 -5.69 0.72 -5.14
N LYS A 73 -6.66 -0.13 -5.51
CA LYS A 73 -8.07 0.25 -5.52
C LYS A 73 -8.51 0.67 -4.14
N LEU A 74 -8.16 -0.09 -3.11
CA LEU A 74 -8.48 0.24 -1.71
C LEU A 74 -7.83 1.55 -1.26
N VAL A 75 -6.56 1.79 -1.57
CA VAL A 75 -5.94 3.09 -1.25
C VAL A 75 -6.68 4.26 -1.90
N ARG A 76 -7.15 4.09 -3.13
CA ARG A 76 -7.83 5.16 -3.89
C ARG A 76 -9.29 5.37 -3.47
N THR A 77 -10.01 4.32 -3.08
CA THR A 77 -11.46 4.37 -2.85
C THR A 77 -11.86 4.31 -1.39
N ALA A 78 -10.97 3.88 -0.50
CA ALA A 78 -11.37 3.55 0.86
C ALA A 78 -11.23 4.73 1.82
N ALA A 79 -12.09 4.73 2.84
CA ALA A 79 -11.97 5.63 3.97
C ALA A 79 -10.59 5.48 4.64
N PRO A 80 -10.08 6.52 5.33
CA PRO A 80 -8.78 6.52 6.01
C PRO A 80 -8.42 5.23 6.79
N PRO A 81 -9.33 4.57 7.56
CA PRO A 81 -8.97 3.35 8.30
C PRO A 81 -8.56 2.17 7.41
N LEU A 82 -8.99 2.15 6.14
CA LEU A 82 -8.70 1.05 5.21
C LEU A 82 -7.49 1.37 4.31
N ALA A 83 -7.16 2.65 4.15
CA ALA A 83 -5.99 3.08 3.41
C ALA A 83 -4.68 2.62 4.07
N LEU A 84 -4.61 2.65 5.41
CA LEU A 84 -3.41 2.32 6.15
C LEU A 84 -3.00 0.83 6.04
N PRO A 85 -3.91 -0.15 6.22
CA PRO A 85 -3.57 -1.54 5.94
C PRO A 85 -3.25 -1.78 4.45
N ALA A 86 -3.96 -1.14 3.52
CA ALA A 86 -3.68 -1.28 2.11
C ALA A 86 -2.26 -0.77 1.72
N LEU A 87 -1.83 0.36 2.31
CA LEU A 87 -0.47 0.88 2.17
C LEU A 87 0.59 -0.07 2.74
N ARG A 88 0.32 -0.64 3.91
CA ARG A 88 1.19 -1.65 4.55
C ARG A 88 1.38 -2.87 3.65
N GLY A 89 0.28 -3.38 3.07
CA GLY A 89 0.31 -4.46 2.08
C GLY A 89 1.11 -4.09 0.83
N LEU A 90 0.90 -2.90 0.25
CA LEU A 90 1.65 -2.45 -0.93
C LEU A 90 3.15 -2.34 -0.65
N ARG A 91 3.51 -1.87 0.54
CA ARG A 91 4.91 -1.79 0.98
C ARG A 91 5.54 -3.17 1.11
N ALA A 92 4.85 -4.12 1.74
CA ALA A 92 5.33 -5.48 1.88
C ALA A 92 5.50 -6.15 0.50
N LEU A 93 4.50 -6.01 -0.37
CA LEU A 93 4.54 -6.51 -1.74
C LEU A 93 5.68 -5.89 -2.55
N ALA A 94 5.95 -4.60 -2.38
CA ALA A 94 7.01 -3.89 -3.12
C ALA A 94 8.40 -4.37 -2.72
N ARG A 95 8.56 -4.78 -1.46
CA ARG A 95 9.81 -5.38 -0.95
C ARG A 95 10.00 -6.80 -1.48
N ALA A 96 8.93 -7.58 -1.54
CA ALA A 96 8.99 -8.97 -1.98
C ALA A 96 9.20 -9.10 -3.50
N SER A 97 8.47 -8.32 -4.30
CA SER A 97 8.48 -8.41 -5.76
C SER A 97 8.15 -7.06 -6.41
N PRO A 98 9.15 -6.20 -6.69
CA PRO A 98 8.90 -4.97 -7.43
C PRO A 98 8.39 -5.29 -8.84
N GLY A 99 7.27 -4.69 -9.21
CA GLY A 99 6.61 -4.92 -10.50
C GLY A 99 6.13 -3.62 -11.15
N PRO A 100 5.51 -3.68 -12.35
CA PRO A 100 5.05 -2.51 -13.09
C PRO A 100 4.01 -1.67 -12.33
N TRP A 101 3.29 -2.30 -11.40
CA TRP A 101 2.33 -1.66 -10.50
C TRP A 101 2.96 -0.69 -9.48
N ALA A 102 4.29 -0.73 -9.28
CA ALA A 102 5.00 0.14 -8.35
C ALA A 102 4.78 1.63 -8.65
N CYS A 103 4.68 1.99 -9.94
CA CYS A 103 4.38 3.35 -10.40
C CYS A 103 2.99 3.81 -9.95
N ASP A 104 1.98 2.92 -9.98
CA ASP A 104 0.64 3.24 -9.51
C ASP A 104 0.55 3.37 -8.00
N ALA A 105 1.34 2.58 -7.27
CA ALA A 105 1.47 2.64 -5.81
C ALA A 105 2.09 3.96 -5.34
N VAL A 106 3.07 4.43 -6.10
CA VAL A 106 3.64 5.76 -5.96
C VAL A 106 2.55 6.85 -6.07
N CYS A 107 1.74 6.83 -7.13
CA CYS A 107 0.69 7.83 -7.32
C CYS A 107 -0.37 7.78 -6.21
N ALA A 108 -0.74 6.57 -5.79
CA ALA A 108 -1.69 6.37 -4.71
C ALA A 108 -1.17 6.89 -3.36
N ALA A 109 0.10 6.62 -3.02
CA ALA A 109 0.74 7.14 -1.81
C ALA A 109 0.90 8.67 -1.84
N GLN A 110 1.17 9.26 -3.01
CA GLN A 110 1.22 10.71 -3.17
C GLN A 110 -0.13 11.37 -2.91
N LEU A 111 -1.23 10.82 -3.43
CA LEU A 111 -2.58 11.35 -3.17
C LEU A 111 -2.90 11.35 -1.68
N LEU A 112 -2.51 10.30 -0.96
CA LEU A 112 -2.71 10.22 0.48
C LEU A 112 -1.92 11.30 1.24
N LEU A 113 -0.67 11.56 0.86
CA LEU A 113 0.14 12.62 1.47
C LEU A 113 -0.50 14.02 1.37
N HIS A 114 -1.30 14.27 0.34
CA HIS A 114 -2.01 15.55 0.18
C HIS A 114 -3.38 15.56 0.86
N SER A 115 -4.03 14.40 0.98
CA SER A 115 -5.42 14.30 1.46
C SER A 115 -5.55 14.10 2.97
N THR A 116 -4.54 13.55 3.64
CA THR A 116 -4.67 13.19 5.06
C THR A 116 -3.91 14.14 5.98
N ALA A 117 -4.64 14.89 6.80
CA ALA A 117 -4.12 15.62 7.96
C ALA A 117 -3.74 14.70 9.15
N ARG A 118 -3.69 13.37 8.95
CA ARG A 118 -3.40 12.37 10.00
C ARG A 118 -1.97 11.85 9.84
N ASP A 119 -1.18 12.05 10.89
CA ASP A 119 0.25 11.78 10.93
C ASP A 119 0.63 10.33 10.57
N GLU A 120 -0.15 9.33 11.02
CA GLU A 120 0.19 7.91 10.79
C GLU A 120 0.09 7.47 9.32
N VAL A 121 -0.92 7.95 8.60
CA VAL A 121 -1.10 7.59 7.18
C VAL A 121 0.03 8.20 6.34
N ALA A 122 0.44 9.44 6.68
CA ALA A 122 1.57 10.09 6.05
C ALA A 122 2.89 9.32 6.28
N VAL A 123 3.16 8.88 7.52
CA VAL A 123 4.33 8.05 7.86
C VAL A 123 4.36 6.78 7.00
N HIS A 124 3.26 6.03 6.98
CA HIS A 124 3.21 4.77 6.22
C HIS A 124 3.26 4.98 4.71
N ALA A 125 2.67 6.06 4.19
CA ALA A 125 2.78 6.44 2.79
C ALA A 125 4.24 6.73 2.41
N VAL A 126 4.97 7.48 3.24
CA VAL A 126 6.39 7.81 2.98
C VAL A 126 7.27 6.57 3.09
N LEU A 127 7.00 5.69 4.06
CA LEU A 127 7.71 4.42 4.18
C LEU A 127 7.45 3.47 3.00
N ALA A 128 6.26 3.51 2.42
CA ALA A 128 5.92 2.78 1.19
C ALA A 128 6.66 3.39 -0.01
N LEU A 129 6.61 4.72 -0.17
CA LEU A 129 7.35 5.45 -1.21
C LEU A 129 8.84 5.13 -1.17
N ARG A 130 9.46 5.13 0.02
CA ARG A 130 10.87 4.76 0.20
C ARG A 130 11.20 3.39 -0.43
N GLY A 131 10.38 2.38 -0.11
CA GLY A 131 10.59 1.01 -0.62
C GLY A 131 10.41 0.92 -2.13
N LEU A 132 9.46 1.67 -2.69
CA LEU A 132 9.21 1.74 -4.12
C LEU A 132 10.34 2.48 -4.87
N CYS A 133 10.85 3.59 -4.31
CA CYS A 133 12.00 4.32 -4.87
C CYS A 133 13.25 3.44 -4.97
N SER A 134 13.54 2.67 -3.92
CA SER A 134 14.75 1.86 -3.87
C SER A 134 14.71 0.66 -4.81
N SER A 135 13.54 0.23 -5.24
CA SER A 135 13.35 -1.01 -6.02
C SER A 135 13.05 -0.77 -7.49
N CYS A 136 12.70 0.45 -7.91
CA CYS A 136 12.34 0.74 -9.30
C CYS A 136 12.81 2.14 -9.75
N ALA A 137 13.81 2.20 -10.62
CA ALA A 137 14.31 3.46 -11.20
C ALA A 137 13.24 4.20 -12.02
N ALA A 138 12.36 3.48 -12.71
CA ALA A 138 11.23 4.07 -13.42
C ALA A 138 10.21 4.71 -12.46
N ALA A 139 9.95 4.09 -11.30
CA ALA A 139 9.11 4.66 -10.26
C ALA A 139 9.77 5.91 -9.65
N ALA A 140 11.09 5.87 -9.40
CA ALA A 140 11.87 7.03 -8.94
C ALA A 140 11.80 8.22 -9.92
N ALA A 141 11.97 7.98 -11.22
CA ALA A 141 11.85 9.02 -12.24
C ALA A 141 10.43 9.62 -12.31
N ARG A 142 9.40 8.78 -12.15
CA ARG A 142 8.00 9.23 -12.13
C ARG A 142 7.66 10.04 -10.89
N LEU A 143 8.25 9.72 -9.73
CA LEU A 143 8.12 10.49 -8.49
C LEU A 143 8.66 11.92 -8.64
N VAL A 144 9.82 12.05 -9.29
CA VAL A 144 10.43 13.36 -9.57
C VAL A 144 9.50 14.20 -10.44
N ARG A 145 8.95 13.62 -11.51
CA ARG A 145 7.99 14.31 -12.41
C ARG A 145 6.64 14.61 -11.75
N GLY A 146 6.21 13.77 -10.81
CA GLY A 146 4.94 13.92 -10.11
C GLY A 146 4.92 15.02 -9.04
N GLY A 147 6.05 15.66 -8.74
CA GLY A 147 6.13 16.66 -7.67
C GLY A 147 6.26 16.06 -6.26
N VAL A 148 6.51 14.76 -6.13
CA VAL A 148 6.69 14.11 -4.81
C VAL A 148 7.92 14.65 -4.08
N LEU A 149 8.91 15.15 -4.82
CA LEU A 149 10.06 15.85 -4.23
C LEU A 149 9.61 17.00 -3.31
N LEU A 150 8.65 17.82 -3.75
CA LEU A 150 8.14 18.95 -2.98
C LEU A 150 7.36 18.46 -1.75
N SER A 151 6.55 17.41 -1.88
CA SER A 151 5.82 16.82 -0.76
C SER A 151 6.77 16.22 0.29
N LEU A 152 7.85 15.57 -0.13
CA LEU A 152 8.87 15.01 0.77
C LEU A 152 9.68 16.12 1.46
N LEU A 153 10.04 17.20 0.75
CA LEU A 153 10.72 18.36 1.33
C LEU A 153 9.83 19.08 2.34
N ALA A 154 8.55 19.28 2.00
CA ALA A 154 7.56 19.87 2.90
C ALA A 154 7.41 19.01 4.17
N LEU A 155 7.30 17.69 4.02
CA LEU A 155 7.20 16.78 5.17
C LEU A 155 8.48 16.77 6.02
N PHE A 156 9.65 16.79 5.39
CA PHE A 156 10.93 16.85 6.10
C PHE A 156 11.10 18.14 6.92
N GLY A 157 10.64 19.27 6.37
CA GLY A 157 10.68 20.59 7.00
C GLY A 157 9.54 20.87 7.97
N ALA A 158 8.47 20.06 7.98
CA ALA A 158 7.32 20.26 8.85
C ALA A 158 7.70 19.96 10.32
N ALA A 159 7.74 20.99 11.16
CA ALA A 159 8.04 20.86 12.58
C ALA A 159 7.02 19.99 13.34
N SER A 160 5.77 19.94 12.85
CA SER A 160 4.69 19.13 13.41
C SER A 160 4.71 17.68 12.94
N ALA A 161 5.54 17.32 11.94
CA ALA A 161 5.58 15.96 11.44
C ALA A 161 6.32 15.03 12.42
N PRO A 162 5.86 13.77 12.60
CA PRO A 162 6.57 12.79 13.41
C PRO A 162 8.02 12.61 12.94
N LEU A 163 8.94 12.37 13.89
CA LEU A 163 10.36 12.15 13.58
C LEU A 163 10.54 11.03 12.54
N GLU A 164 9.82 9.92 12.70
CA GLU A 164 9.84 8.80 11.75
C GLU A 164 9.43 9.20 10.33
N ALA A 165 8.42 10.09 10.20
CA ALA A 165 7.99 10.61 8.90
C ALA A 165 9.10 11.44 8.25
N ARG A 166 9.75 12.29 9.03
CA ARG A 166 10.84 13.15 8.59
C ARG A 166 12.08 12.34 8.20
N GLU A 167 12.46 11.34 8.98
CA GLU A 167 13.54 10.41 8.65
C GLU A 167 13.24 9.58 7.40
N ALA A 168 12.01 9.08 7.29
CA ALA A 168 11.57 8.37 6.10
C ALA A 168 11.58 9.28 4.86
N ALA A 169 11.21 10.55 5.01
CA ALA A 169 11.25 11.54 3.94
C ALA A 169 12.68 11.86 3.52
N ALA A 170 13.58 12.11 4.48
CA ALA A 170 15.00 12.33 4.23
C ALA A 170 15.66 11.13 3.54
N SER A 171 15.36 9.92 4.01
CA SER A 171 15.85 8.67 3.42
C SER A 171 15.34 8.49 1.98
N SER A 172 14.07 8.81 1.74
CA SER A 172 13.45 8.76 0.39
C SER A 172 14.06 9.79 -0.55
N LEU A 173 14.31 11.02 -0.08
CA LEU A 173 15.03 12.05 -0.83
C LEU A 173 16.45 11.59 -1.17
N GLY A 174 17.17 11.01 -0.21
CA GLY A 174 18.49 10.43 -0.46
C GLY A 174 18.47 9.29 -1.47
N ALA A 175 17.43 8.45 -1.47
CA ALA A 175 17.25 7.40 -2.47
C ALA A 175 16.96 7.98 -3.88
N LEU A 176 16.12 9.01 -3.98
CA LEU A 176 15.85 9.70 -5.24
C LEU A 176 17.10 10.36 -5.82
N LEU A 177 17.88 11.06 -4.98
CA LEU A 177 19.11 11.73 -5.40
C LEU A 177 20.20 10.75 -5.84
N ARG A 178 20.29 9.57 -5.19
CA ARG A 178 21.21 8.50 -5.60
C ARG A 178 20.75 7.75 -6.85
N GLY A 179 19.44 7.58 -7.02
CA GLY A 179 18.85 6.90 -8.18
C GLY A 179 18.74 7.76 -9.44
N GLY A 180 18.83 9.10 -9.31
CA GLY A 180 18.66 10.05 -10.40
C GLY A 180 19.90 10.31 -11.27
N GLY A 181 21.06 9.73 -10.93
CA GLY A 181 22.33 9.99 -11.63
C GLY A 181 22.66 9.09 -12.82
N GLY A 182 21.75 8.21 -13.24
CA GLY A 182 21.99 7.21 -14.30
C GLY A 182 21.33 7.49 -15.65
N GLY A 183 20.90 8.73 -15.91
CA GLY A 183 20.24 9.15 -17.15
C GLY A 183 21.14 9.99 -18.04
#